data_AF-A0A7S1YGT1-F1
#
_entry.id   AF-A0A7S1YGT1-F1
#
_cell.length_a   1.000
_cell.length_b   1.000
_cell.length_c   1.000
_cell.angle_alpha   90.00
_cell.angle_beta   90.00
_cell.angle_gamma   90.00
#
_symmetry.space_group_name_H-M   'P 1'
#
loop_
_entity.id
_entity.type
_entity.pdbx_description
1 polymer ?
#
loop_
_entity_poly.entity_id
_entity_poly.type
_entity_poly.pdbx_seq_one_letter_code
_entity_poly.pdbx_strand_id
1 'polypeptide(L)'
;MLNVEALHVTLQQSFSPDASLRGPAEETIRNLKHVAGSTVMLLQVAAEHQVQYEVRQAASIQLKNICRECWVKRESVMGYTPTEQPPVLSDEDKETVKKALVEALLAEHEKSIRDLMAETLHNITIHDFPDKWPALVPTLLGTISLYSDASKTLSVHNALLALRKVCKRYEYKSREQRGPLNEIVEKAFPMLLPLAQQLSDPNQHTLEAAMMLKQ
;
A
#
# COMPACT_ATOMS: atom_id res chain seq x y z
N MET A 1 -19.54 -16.65 -10.62
CA MET A 1 -18.45 -16.44 -9.65
C MET A 1 -17.83 -15.08 -9.96
N LEU A 2 -17.46 -14.29 -8.95
CA LEU A 2 -16.82 -13.00 -9.18
C LEU A 2 -15.42 -13.23 -9.77
N ASN A 3 -15.10 -12.59 -10.89
CA ASN A 3 -13.78 -12.58 -11.53
C ASN A 3 -13.33 -11.13 -11.80
N VAL A 4 -12.11 -10.92 -12.28
CA VAL A 4 -11.52 -9.58 -12.46
C VAL A 4 -12.35 -8.72 -13.42
N GLU A 5 -12.81 -9.30 -14.53
CA GLU A 5 -13.66 -8.63 -15.50
C GLU A 5 -15.00 -8.17 -14.89
N ALA A 6 -15.67 -9.02 -14.12
CA ALA A 6 -16.89 -8.68 -13.42
C ALA A 6 -16.64 -7.59 -12.35
N LEU A 7 -15.48 -7.61 -11.70
CA LEU A 7 -15.08 -6.59 -10.73
C LEU A 7 -14.86 -5.22 -11.41
N HIS A 8 -14.30 -5.18 -12.63
CA HIS A 8 -14.18 -3.93 -13.40
C HIS A 8 -15.54 -3.31 -13.64
N VAL A 9 -16.48 -4.11 -14.15
CA VAL A 9 -17.85 -3.65 -14.43
C VAL A 9 -18.53 -3.19 -13.15
N THR A 10 -18.38 -3.93 -12.05
CA THR A 10 -18.95 -3.58 -10.74
C THR A 10 -18.41 -2.23 -10.24
N LEU A 11 -17.09 -2.04 -10.28
CA LEU A 11 -16.47 -0.78 -9.86
C LEU A 11 -16.92 0.38 -10.75
N GLN A 12 -17.00 0.18 -12.06
CA GLN A 12 -17.48 1.19 -13.00
C GLN A 12 -18.95 1.57 -12.74
N GLN A 13 -19.81 0.58 -12.52
CA GLN A 13 -21.25 0.79 -12.24
C GLN A 13 -21.50 1.51 -10.92
N SER A 14 -20.58 1.42 -9.94
CA SER A 14 -20.69 2.17 -8.69
C SER A 14 -20.66 3.70 -8.87
N PHE A 15 -20.18 4.18 -10.02
CA PHE A 15 -20.20 5.60 -10.39
C PHE A 15 -21.37 5.99 -11.31
N SER A 16 -22.26 5.04 -11.64
CA SER A 16 -23.37 5.30 -12.54
C SER A 16 -24.34 6.34 -11.95
N PRO A 17 -24.85 7.29 -12.76
CA PRO A 17 -25.94 8.15 -12.33
C PRO A 17 -27.26 7.37 -12.16
N ASP A 18 -27.38 6.19 -12.77
CA ASP A 18 -28.53 5.31 -12.64
C ASP A 18 -28.47 4.52 -11.32
N ALA A 19 -29.41 4.81 -10.42
CA ALA A 19 -29.53 4.15 -9.13
C ALA A 19 -29.76 2.64 -9.23
N SER A 20 -30.38 2.16 -10.32
CA SER A 20 -30.62 0.74 -10.54
C SER A 20 -29.35 -0.05 -10.82
N LEU A 21 -28.32 0.59 -11.37
CA LEU A 21 -26.99 0.02 -11.58
C LEU A 21 -26.08 0.26 -10.37
N ARG A 22 -26.15 1.46 -9.79
CA ARG A 22 -25.27 1.86 -8.68
C ARG A 22 -25.55 1.08 -7.40
N GLY A 23 -26.81 0.93 -7.01
CA GLY A 23 -27.19 0.26 -5.75
C GLY A 23 -26.63 -1.17 -5.63
N PRO A 24 -26.88 -2.05 -6.63
CA PRO A 24 -26.33 -3.41 -6.63
C PRO A 24 -24.80 -3.47 -6.71
N ALA A 25 -24.18 -2.54 -7.45
CA ALA A 25 -22.73 -2.45 -7.54
C ALA A 25 -22.08 -2.10 -6.19
N GLU A 26 -22.63 -1.10 -5.50
CA GLU A 26 -22.17 -0.72 -4.15
C GLU A 26 -22.37 -1.85 -3.14
N GLU A 27 -23.48 -2.59 -3.23
CA GLU A 27 -23.73 -3.76 -2.39
C GLU A 27 -22.70 -4.87 -2.63
N THR A 28 -22.40 -5.15 -3.90
CA THR A 28 -21.36 -6.11 -4.28
C THR A 28 -20.00 -5.68 -3.71
N ILE A 29 -19.66 -4.39 -3.83
CA ILE A 29 -18.42 -3.82 -3.27
C ILE A 29 -18.35 -3.99 -1.75
N ARG A 30 -19.44 -3.69 -1.03
CA ARG A 30 -19.51 -3.90 0.43
C ARG A 30 -19.29 -5.36 0.83
N ASN A 31 -19.74 -6.29 -0.01
CA ASN A 31 -19.63 -7.72 0.24
C ASN A 31 -18.28 -8.32 -0.19
N LEU A 32 -17.41 -7.58 -0.89
CA LEU A 32 -16.08 -8.08 -1.31
C LEU A 32 -15.23 -8.59 -0.15
N LYS A 33 -15.37 -8.01 1.04
CA LYS A 33 -14.67 -8.46 2.25
C LYS A 33 -14.94 -9.93 2.60
N HIS A 34 -16.07 -10.49 2.15
CA HIS A 34 -16.45 -11.89 2.38
C HIS A 34 -16.07 -12.82 1.22
N VAL A 35 -15.54 -12.29 0.12
CA VAL A 35 -15.16 -13.06 -1.07
C VAL A 35 -13.68 -13.39 -0.99
N ALA A 36 -13.34 -14.69 -0.99
CA ALA A 36 -11.95 -15.14 -1.02
C ALA A 36 -11.23 -14.65 -2.29
N GLY A 37 -9.97 -14.23 -2.16
CA GLY A 37 -9.20 -13.68 -3.28
C GLY A 37 -9.59 -12.27 -3.72
N SER A 38 -10.62 -11.64 -3.12
CA SER A 38 -11.07 -10.30 -3.55
C SER A 38 -10.00 -9.22 -3.40
N THR A 39 -9.14 -9.30 -2.39
CA THR A 39 -8.02 -8.38 -2.20
C THR A 39 -6.99 -8.52 -3.32
N VAL A 40 -6.71 -9.74 -3.77
CA VAL A 40 -5.82 -10.00 -4.90
C VAL A 40 -6.41 -9.44 -6.18
N MET A 41 -7.70 -9.67 -6.42
CA MET A 41 -8.41 -9.12 -7.57
C MET A 41 -8.39 -7.59 -7.57
N LEU A 42 -8.74 -6.94 -6.44
CA LEU A 42 -8.70 -5.49 -6.31
C LEU A 42 -7.31 -4.92 -6.58
N LEU A 43 -6.27 -5.61 -6.14
CA LEU A 43 -4.89 -5.20 -6.39
C LEU A 43 -4.50 -5.35 -7.86
N GLN A 44 -4.96 -6.41 -8.54
CA GLN A 44 -4.78 -6.57 -9.99
C GLN A 44 -5.41 -5.41 -10.76
N VAL A 45 -6.68 -5.08 -10.45
CA VAL A 45 -7.36 -3.92 -11.06
C VAL A 45 -6.59 -2.63 -10.79
N ALA A 46 -6.15 -2.40 -9.54
CA ALA A 46 -5.43 -1.20 -9.17
C ALA A 46 -4.08 -1.06 -9.93
N ALA A 47 -3.38 -2.16 -10.16
CA ALA A 47 -2.08 -2.20 -10.85
C ALA A 47 -2.19 -2.17 -12.39
N GLU A 48 -3.39 -2.38 -12.94
CA GLU A 48 -3.59 -2.46 -14.39
C GLU A 48 -3.71 -1.06 -15.02
N HIS A 49 -2.61 -0.56 -15.55
CA HIS A 49 -2.52 0.79 -16.13
C HIS A 49 -3.39 1.00 -17.38
N GLN A 50 -3.92 -0.07 -17.99
CA GLN A 50 -4.86 0.01 -19.12
C GLN A 50 -6.30 0.30 -18.67
N VAL A 51 -6.60 0.11 -17.38
CA VAL A 51 -7.92 0.37 -16.81
C VAL A 51 -8.09 1.87 -16.52
N GLN A 52 -9.33 2.36 -16.62
CA GLN A 52 -9.69 3.75 -16.32
C GLN A 52 -9.25 4.15 -14.90
N TYR A 53 -8.70 5.35 -14.78
CA TYR A 53 -8.15 5.88 -13.52
C TYR A 53 -9.14 5.76 -12.35
N GLU A 54 -10.41 6.09 -12.57
CA GLU A 54 -11.46 6.10 -11.56
C GLU A 54 -11.70 4.69 -11.01
N VAL A 55 -11.67 3.68 -11.88
CA VAL A 55 -11.84 2.27 -11.51
C VAL A 55 -10.64 1.77 -10.71
N ARG A 56 -9.42 2.11 -11.14
CA ARG A 56 -8.18 1.78 -10.41
C ARG A 56 -8.14 2.45 -9.03
N GLN A 57 -8.56 3.70 -8.95
CA GLN A 57 -8.66 4.45 -7.69
C GLN A 57 -9.71 3.82 -6.76
N ALA A 58 -10.88 3.46 -7.28
CA ALA A 58 -11.92 2.76 -6.54
C ALA A 58 -11.41 1.42 -5.98
N ALA A 59 -10.75 0.62 -6.82
CA ALA A 59 -10.15 -0.65 -6.41
C ALA A 59 -9.13 -0.45 -5.27
N SER A 60 -8.27 0.56 -5.38
CA SER A 60 -7.26 0.91 -4.37
C SER A 60 -7.89 1.35 -3.04
N ILE A 61 -8.98 2.12 -3.09
CA ILE A 61 -9.74 2.52 -1.89
C ILE A 61 -10.32 1.29 -1.19
N GLN A 62 -10.94 0.38 -1.94
CA GLN A 62 -11.55 -0.82 -1.36
C GLN A 62 -10.49 -1.78 -0.82
N LEU A 63 -9.38 -1.98 -1.53
CA LEU A 63 -8.26 -2.78 -1.04
C LEU A 63 -7.76 -2.24 0.31
N LYS A 64 -7.52 -0.93 0.41
CA LYS A 64 -7.11 -0.28 1.66
C LYS A 64 -8.10 -0.51 2.78
N ASN A 65 -9.39 -0.35 2.51
CA ASN A 65 -10.44 -0.51 3.51
C ASN A 65 -10.52 -1.96 4.01
N ILE A 66 -10.50 -2.94 3.10
CA ILE A 66 -10.51 -4.36 3.44
C ILE A 66 -9.26 -4.73 4.24
N CYS A 67 -8.07 -4.29 3.83
CA CYS A 67 -6.84 -4.54 4.60
C CYS A 67 -6.92 -3.91 5.99
N ARG A 68 -7.42 -2.68 6.12
CA ARG A 68 -7.57 -2.05 7.44
C ARG A 68 -8.56 -2.80 8.36
N GLU A 69 -9.59 -3.41 7.79
CA GLU A 69 -10.70 -3.98 8.55
C GLU A 69 -10.56 -5.49 8.80
N CYS A 70 -9.91 -6.21 7.89
CA CYS A 70 -9.91 -7.67 7.81
C CYS A 70 -8.51 -8.30 7.98
N TRP A 71 -7.44 -7.52 8.19
CA TRP A 71 -6.08 -8.08 8.32
C TRP A 71 -5.86 -8.87 9.61
N VAL A 72 -6.40 -8.36 10.71
CA VAL A 72 -6.34 -8.99 12.03
C VAL A 72 -7.73 -8.99 12.67
N LYS A 73 -7.98 -9.97 13.54
CA LYS A 73 -9.21 -10.00 14.33
C LYS A 73 -9.26 -8.76 15.23
N ARG A 74 -10.40 -8.07 15.26
CA ARG A 74 -10.57 -6.91 16.15
C ARG A 74 -10.72 -7.41 17.59
N GLU A 75 -9.77 -7.02 18.44
CA GLU A 75 -9.85 -7.29 19.87
C GLU A 75 -11.01 -6.49 20.51
N SER A 76 -11.67 -7.09 21.50
CA SER A 76 -12.72 -6.42 22.26
C SER A 76 -12.13 -5.27 23.06
N VAL A 77 -12.56 -4.04 22.79
CA VAL A 77 -12.14 -2.87 23.57
C VAL A 77 -13.09 -2.73 24.75
N MET A 78 -12.55 -2.76 25.97
CA MET A 78 -13.30 -2.51 27.22
C MET A 78 -14.58 -3.36 27.38
N GLY A 79 -14.52 -4.65 27.00
CA GLY A 79 -15.65 -5.58 27.14
C GLY A 79 -16.76 -5.41 26.08
N TYR A 80 -16.61 -4.48 25.13
CA TYR A 80 -17.50 -4.41 23.97
C TYR A 80 -16.96 -5.31 22.85
N THR A 81 -17.63 -6.43 22.64
CA THR A 81 -17.52 -7.20 21.38
C THR A 81 -18.57 -6.67 20.40
N PRO A 82 -18.16 -6.10 19.25
CA PRO A 82 -19.09 -5.77 18.18
C PRO A 82 -19.92 -7.01 17.81
N THR A 83 -21.23 -6.83 17.63
CA THR A 83 -22.18 -7.90 17.27
C THR A 83 -21.81 -8.58 15.95
N GLU A 84 -21.17 -7.86 15.03
CA GLU A 84 -20.61 -8.38 13.79
C GLU A 84 -19.13 -8.02 13.67
N GLN A 85 -18.29 -9.05 13.61
CA GLN A 85 -16.87 -8.90 13.31
C GLN A 85 -16.66 -9.09 11.80
N PRO A 86 -15.87 -8.22 11.15
CA PRO A 86 -15.48 -8.48 9.77
C PRO A 86 -14.72 -9.81 9.67
N PRO A 87 -14.81 -10.50 8.51
CA PRO A 87 -14.01 -11.70 8.28
C PRO A 87 -12.52 -11.37 8.36
N VAL A 88 -11.71 -12.36 8.75
CA VAL A 88 -10.26 -12.23 8.72
C VAL A 88 -9.74 -12.82 7.42
N LEU A 89 -8.86 -12.10 6.74
CA LEU A 89 -8.22 -12.58 5.51
C LEU A 89 -7.42 -13.85 5.77
N SER A 90 -7.41 -14.75 4.79
CA SER A 90 -6.57 -15.94 4.81
C SER A 90 -5.09 -15.56 4.80
N ASP A 91 -4.23 -16.40 5.36
CA ASP A 91 -2.79 -16.13 5.33
C ASP A 91 -2.21 -16.20 3.91
N GLU A 92 -2.80 -17.02 3.03
CA GLU A 92 -2.48 -17.05 1.60
C GLU A 92 -2.77 -15.72 0.90
N ASP A 93 -3.96 -15.13 1.14
CA ASP A 93 -4.32 -13.82 0.59
C ASP A 93 -3.38 -12.74 1.13
N LYS A 94 -3.04 -12.78 2.43
CA LYS A 94 -2.11 -11.82 3.03
C LYS A 94 -0.72 -11.88 2.40
N GLU A 95 -0.15 -13.08 2.24
CA GLU A 95 1.17 -13.23 1.60
C GLU A 95 1.15 -12.75 0.15
N THR A 96 0.08 -13.04 -0.58
CA THR A 96 -0.08 -12.59 -1.97
C THR A 96 -0.18 -11.07 -2.05
N VAL A 97 -1.03 -10.46 -1.21
CA VAL A 97 -1.19 -9.01 -1.14
C VAL A 97 0.13 -8.33 -0.76
N LYS A 98 0.86 -8.85 0.23
CA LYS A 98 2.15 -8.28 0.65
C LYS A 98 3.13 -8.17 -0.52
N LYS A 99 3.32 -9.25 -1.29
CA LYS A 99 4.25 -9.26 -2.43
C LYS A 99 3.78 -8.33 -3.55
N ALA A 100 2.56 -8.53 -4.03
CA ALA A 100 2.03 -7.80 -5.17
C ALA A 100 1.85 -6.30 -4.86
N LEU A 101 1.56 -5.92 -3.61
CA LEU A 101 1.38 -4.52 -3.23
C LEU A 101 2.69 -3.74 -3.33
N VAL A 102 3.81 -4.34 -2.92
CA VAL A 102 5.12 -3.70 -3.05
C VAL A 102 5.48 -3.54 -4.52
N GLU A 103 5.32 -4.59 -5.33
CA GLU A 103 5.59 -4.51 -6.77
C GLU A 103 4.74 -3.44 -7.46
N ALA A 104 3.43 -3.41 -7.20
CA ALA A 104 2.52 -2.42 -7.74
C ALA A 104 2.88 -0.99 -7.29
N LEU A 105 3.17 -0.81 -6.00
CA LEU A 105 3.55 0.50 -5.44
C LEU A 105 4.84 1.03 -6.09
N LEU A 106 5.85 0.18 -6.31
CA LEU A 106 7.12 0.59 -6.91
C LEU A 106 7.00 0.98 -8.39
N ALA A 107 5.95 0.51 -9.09
CA ALA A 107 5.67 0.84 -10.48
C ALA A 107 4.64 1.98 -10.65
N GLU A 108 3.99 2.44 -9.58
CA GLU A 108 2.84 3.35 -9.70
C GLU A 108 3.23 4.80 -10.04
N HIS A 109 2.70 5.29 -11.16
CA HIS A 109 2.88 6.66 -11.65
C HIS A 109 1.87 7.63 -11.02
N GLU A 110 0.62 7.20 -10.84
CA GLU A 110 -0.48 8.06 -10.43
C GLU A 110 -0.42 8.36 -8.93
N LYS A 111 -0.26 9.65 -8.59
CA LYS A 111 -0.06 10.08 -7.19
C LYS A 111 -1.18 9.58 -6.26
N SER A 112 -2.44 9.69 -6.68
CA SER A 112 -3.56 9.28 -5.81
C SER A 112 -3.56 7.78 -5.54
N ILE A 113 -3.22 6.95 -6.53
CA ILE A 113 -3.21 5.50 -6.39
C ILE A 113 -2.00 5.09 -5.57
N ARG A 114 -0.84 5.70 -5.84
CA ARG A 114 0.39 5.53 -5.07
C ARG A 114 0.18 5.81 -3.59
N ASP A 115 -0.47 6.92 -3.25
CA ASP A 115 -0.75 7.29 -1.86
C ASP A 115 -1.69 6.28 -1.17
N LEU A 116 -2.67 5.73 -1.90
CA LEU A 116 -3.58 4.69 -1.40
C LEU A 116 -2.85 3.35 -1.17
N MET A 117 -1.97 2.95 -2.09
CA MET A 117 -1.13 1.76 -1.93
C MET A 117 -0.14 1.91 -0.76
N ALA A 118 0.50 3.08 -0.63
CA ALA A 118 1.40 3.38 0.47
C ALA A 118 0.68 3.37 1.83
N GLU A 119 -0.58 3.85 1.89
CA GLU A 119 -1.40 3.76 3.10
C GLU A 119 -1.85 2.32 3.40
N THR A 120 -2.16 1.54 2.37
CA THR A 120 -2.45 0.10 2.51
C THR A 120 -1.24 -0.63 3.10
N LEU A 121 -0.05 -0.34 2.59
CA LEU A 121 1.20 -0.86 3.12
C LEU A 121 1.38 -0.46 4.58
N HIS A 122 1.14 0.82 4.92
CA HIS A 122 1.22 1.28 6.31
C HIS A 122 0.31 0.46 7.23
N ASN A 123 -0.96 0.28 6.86
CA ASN A 123 -1.92 -0.51 7.66
C ASN A 123 -1.44 -1.94 7.90
N ILE A 124 -0.94 -2.61 6.86
CA ILE A 124 -0.38 -3.97 6.99
C ILE A 124 0.85 -3.95 7.90
N THR A 125 1.73 -2.98 7.69
CA THR A 125 2.95 -2.84 8.48
C THR A 125 2.67 -2.47 9.92
N ILE A 126 1.47 -2.11 10.37
CA ILE A 126 1.14 -1.95 11.82
C ILE A 126 0.99 -3.30 12.53
N HIS A 127 0.67 -4.35 11.78
CA HIS A 127 0.43 -5.68 12.33
C HIS A 127 1.59 -6.64 12.07
N ASP A 128 2.20 -6.58 10.89
CA ASP A 128 3.09 -7.65 10.44
C ASP A 128 4.59 -7.31 10.53
N PHE A 129 4.98 -6.04 10.58
CA PHE A 129 6.40 -5.66 10.61
C PHE A 129 6.94 -5.55 12.06
N PRO A 130 8.17 -5.98 12.39
CA PRO A 130 9.13 -6.67 11.54
C PRO A 130 8.92 -8.19 11.43
N ASP A 131 8.24 -8.80 12.39
CA ASP A 131 8.32 -10.26 12.62
C ASP A 131 7.74 -11.12 11.49
N LYS A 132 6.59 -10.72 10.93
CA LYS A 132 5.88 -11.45 9.86
C LYS A 132 6.18 -10.91 8.46
N TRP A 133 6.97 -9.83 8.37
CA TRP A 133 7.38 -9.26 7.09
C TRP A 133 8.81 -8.72 7.10
N PRO A 134 9.81 -9.54 7.46
CA PRO A 134 11.19 -9.10 7.61
C PRO A 134 11.84 -8.68 6.27
N ALA A 135 11.36 -9.24 5.16
CA ALA A 135 11.89 -8.96 3.82
C ALA A 135 11.52 -7.57 3.27
N LEU A 136 10.58 -6.85 3.90
CA LEU A 136 10.09 -5.57 3.40
C LEU A 136 11.19 -4.52 3.27
N VAL A 137 11.89 -4.23 4.38
CA VAL A 137 12.95 -3.20 4.40
C VAL A 137 14.11 -3.55 3.47
N PRO A 138 14.66 -4.78 3.46
CA PRO A 138 15.67 -5.17 2.49
C PRO A 138 15.24 -4.94 1.02
N THR A 139 13.99 -5.24 0.68
CA THR A 139 13.45 -5.02 -0.67
C THR A 139 13.41 -3.54 -1.05
N LEU A 140 12.93 -2.69 -0.12
CA LEU A 140 12.87 -1.24 -0.34
C LEU A 140 14.27 -0.63 -0.46
N LEU A 141 15.19 -1.02 0.42
CA LEU A 141 16.57 -0.56 0.38
C LEU A 141 17.30 -1.01 -0.89
N GLY A 142 17.06 -2.25 -1.35
CA GLY A 142 17.56 -2.74 -2.64
C GLY A 142 17.08 -1.87 -3.80
N THR A 143 15.82 -1.47 -3.80
CA THR A 143 15.27 -0.56 -4.82
C THR A 143 15.88 0.85 -4.72
N ILE A 144 16.01 1.40 -3.51
CA ILE A 144 16.62 2.72 -3.27
C ILE A 144 18.07 2.73 -3.75
N SER A 145 18.81 1.62 -3.60
CA SER A 145 20.21 1.53 -4.04
C SER A 145 20.41 1.74 -5.56
N LEU A 146 19.33 1.64 -6.34
CA LEU A 146 19.33 1.89 -7.78
C LEU A 146 19.20 3.38 -8.15
N TYR A 147 19.36 4.29 -7.18
CA TYR A 147 19.20 5.75 -7.39
C TYR A 147 20.09 6.35 -8.48
N SER A 148 21.20 5.70 -8.83
CA SER A 148 22.07 6.15 -9.93
C SER A 148 21.53 5.79 -11.33
N ASP A 149 20.57 4.86 -11.42
CA ASP A 149 19.90 4.49 -12.67
C ASP A 149 18.70 5.40 -12.92
N ALA A 150 18.82 6.29 -13.91
CA ALA A 150 17.75 7.23 -14.28
C ALA A 150 16.43 6.53 -14.64
N SER A 151 16.47 5.29 -15.15
CA SER A 151 15.25 4.51 -15.46
C SER A 151 14.51 4.03 -14.20
N LYS A 152 15.16 4.06 -13.04
CA LYS A 152 14.62 3.61 -11.75
C LYS A 152 14.16 4.74 -10.86
N THR A 153 14.24 5.99 -11.32
CA THR A 153 13.84 7.19 -10.57
C THR A 153 12.46 7.06 -9.93
N LEU A 154 11.45 6.60 -10.66
CA LEU A 154 10.11 6.40 -10.11
C LEU A 154 10.09 5.38 -8.96
N SER A 155 10.67 4.20 -9.19
CA SER A 155 10.69 3.13 -8.19
C SER A 155 11.48 3.52 -6.95
N VAL A 156 12.57 4.27 -7.10
CA VAL A 156 13.35 4.84 -5.98
C VAL A 156 12.49 5.83 -5.19
N HIS A 157 11.79 6.75 -5.86
CA HIS A 157 10.86 7.67 -5.19
C HIS A 157 9.77 6.93 -4.41
N ASN A 158 9.15 5.93 -5.04
CA ASN A 158 8.08 5.15 -4.42
C ASN A 158 8.61 4.27 -3.26
N ALA A 159 9.84 3.77 -3.36
CA ALA A 159 10.49 3.03 -2.28
C ALA A 159 10.80 3.90 -1.07
N LEU A 160 11.24 5.15 -1.28
CA LEU A 160 11.42 6.13 -0.20
C LEU A 160 10.09 6.44 0.51
N LEU A 161 9.01 6.65 -0.26
CA LEU A 161 7.67 6.83 0.29
C LEU A 161 7.23 5.62 1.12
N ALA A 162 7.45 4.40 0.63
CA ALA A 162 7.11 3.18 1.36
C ALA A 162 7.94 3.04 2.64
N LEU A 163 9.24 3.31 2.58
CA LEU A 163 10.14 3.28 3.74
C LEU A 163 9.68 4.26 4.81
N ARG A 164 9.30 5.48 4.41
CA ARG A 164 8.71 6.48 5.31
C ARG A 164 7.44 5.96 5.99
N LYS A 165 6.57 5.26 5.27
CA LYS A 165 5.34 4.64 5.84
C LYS A 165 5.66 3.52 6.84
N VAL A 166 6.72 2.74 6.61
CA VAL A 166 7.21 1.74 7.58
C VAL A 166 7.71 2.45 8.84
N CYS A 167 8.52 3.50 8.71
CA CYS A 167 9.00 4.30 9.84
C CYS A 167 7.84 4.94 10.63
N LYS A 168 6.79 5.38 9.93
CA LYS A 168 5.60 6.00 10.53
C LYS A 168 4.89 5.06 11.52
N ARG A 169 5.00 3.73 11.38
CA ARG A 169 4.51 2.75 12.37
C ARG A 169 4.98 3.07 13.80
N TYR A 170 6.16 3.66 13.92
CA TYR A 170 6.85 3.92 15.18
C TYR A 170 6.68 5.36 15.71
N GLU A 171 5.93 6.23 15.01
CA GLU A 171 5.77 7.66 15.33
C GLU A 171 5.35 7.89 16.80
N TYR A 172 4.37 7.10 17.27
CA TYR A 172 3.84 7.19 18.64
C TYR A 172 4.29 6.04 19.57
N LYS A 173 5.28 5.25 19.17
CA LYS A 173 5.81 4.15 19.99
C LYS A 173 6.81 4.66 21.02
N SER A 174 6.86 4.02 22.20
CA SER A 174 7.84 4.34 23.23
C SER A 174 9.26 3.96 22.80
N ARG A 175 10.29 4.42 23.51
CA ARG A 175 11.69 4.17 23.15
C ARG A 175 12.01 2.67 23.11
N GLU A 176 11.42 1.91 24.01
CA GLU A 176 11.61 0.46 24.14
C GLU A 176 11.00 -0.30 22.94
N GLN A 177 9.94 0.26 22.36
CA GLN A 177 9.24 -0.31 21.20
C GLN A 177 9.82 0.16 19.85
N ARG A 178 10.84 1.02 19.86
CA ARG A 178 11.50 1.57 18.66
C ARG A 178 12.76 0.79 18.24
N GLY A 179 13.07 -0.35 18.86
CA GLY A 179 14.20 -1.21 18.47
C GLY A 179 14.27 -1.45 16.94
N PRO A 180 13.19 -1.92 16.30
CA PRO A 180 13.20 -2.13 14.85
C PRO A 180 13.36 -0.84 14.03
N LEU A 181 12.93 0.32 14.54
CA LEU A 181 13.17 1.61 13.88
C LEU A 181 14.66 1.95 13.88
N ASN A 182 15.37 1.68 14.98
CA ASN A 182 16.81 1.91 15.05
C ASN A 182 17.56 1.03 14.05
N GLU A 183 17.17 -0.23 13.89
CA GLU A 183 17.75 -1.11 12.87
C GLU A 183 17.51 -0.61 11.44
N ILE A 184 16.32 -0.05 11.16
CA ILE A 184 16.03 0.60 9.88
C ILE A 184 16.99 1.78 9.68
N VAL A 185 17.13 2.64 10.69
CA VAL A 185 18.00 3.83 10.65
C VAL A 185 19.45 3.41 10.35
N GLU A 186 19.99 2.44 11.07
CA GLU A 186 21.36 1.94 10.89
C GLU A 186 21.61 1.41 9.46
N LYS A 187 20.63 0.73 8.86
CA LYS A 187 20.74 0.17 7.51
C LYS A 187 20.47 1.20 6.41
N ALA A 188 19.55 2.13 6.63
CA ALA A 188 19.09 3.06 5.62
C ALA A 188 19.97 4.32 5.52
N PHE A 189 20.42 4.88 6.66
CA PHE A 189 21.17 6.15 6.67
C PHE A 189 22.43 6.15 5.80
N PRO A 190 23.26 5.08 5.79
CA PRO A 190 24.43 5.03 4.91
C PRO A 190 24.10 5.17 3.42
N MET A 191 22.88 4.84 2.99
CA MET A 191 22.42 5.00 1.61
C MET A 191 21.64 6.29 1.39
N LEU A 192 20.81 6.70 2.37
CA LEU A 192 20.01 7.92 2.27
C LEU A 192 20.85 9.20 2.29
N LEU A 193 21.97 9.21 3.02
CA LEU A 193 22.83 10.39 3.10
C LEU A 193 23.50 10.73 1.76
N PRO A 194 24.21 9.81 1.07
CA PRO A 194 24.75 10.07 -0.26
C PRO A 194 23.67 10.45 -1.27
N LEU A 195 22.52 9.77 -1.22
CA LEU A 195 21.37 10.10 -2.07
C LEU A 195 20.91 11.54 -1.86
N ALA A 196 20.67 11.95 -0.60
CA ALA A 196 20.23 13.30 -0.28
C ALA A 196 21.25 14.37 -0.71
N GLN A 197 22.55 14.08 -0.56
CA GLN A 197 23.62 14.96 -1.03
C GLN A 197 23.61 15.12 -2.55
N GLN A 198 23.45 14.02 -3.29
CA GLN A 198 23.36 14.05 -4.75
C GLN A 198 22.12 14.84 -5.22
N LEU A 199 20.95 14.58 -4.63
CA LEU A 199 19.70 15.23 -5.00
C LEU A 199 19.68 16.73 -4.64
N SER A 200 20.53 17.15 -3.71
CA SER A 200 20.69 18.56 -3.30
C SER A 200 21.74 19.30 -4.13
N ASP A 201 22.41 18.63 -5.08
CA ASP A 201 23.38 19.28 -5.98
C ASP A 201 22.64 20.32 -6.85
N PRO A 202 23.13 21.58 -6.90
CA PRO A 202 22.57 22.63 -7.75
C PRO A 202 22.40 22.25 -9.23
N ASN A 203 23.19 21.30 -9.71
CA ASN A 203 23.14 20.80 -11.09
C ASN A 203 22.08 19.71 -11.31
N GLN A 204 21.44 19.21 -10.25
CA GLN A 204 20.40 18.16 -10.28
C GLN A 204 19.01 18.66 -9.82
N HIS A 205 18.73 19.96 -9.96
CA HIS A 205 17.43 20.56 -9.62
C HIS A 205 16.30 20.12 -10.57
N THR A 206 15.80 18.90 -10.36
CA THR A 206 14.63 18.36 -11.05
C THR A 206 13.43 18.27 -10.09
N LEU A 207 12.22 18.18 -10.65
CA LEU A 207 11.01 17.99 -9.86
C LEU A 207 11.08 16.66 -9.10
N GLU A 208 11.62 15.62 -9.74
CA GLU A 208 11.82 14.29 -9.19
C GLU A 208 12.76 14.33 -7.98
N ALA A 209 13.88 15.07 -8.08
CA ALA A 209 14.81 15.24 -6.98
C ALA A 209 14.15 15.93 -5.77
N ALA A 210 13.37 16.99 -6.02
CA ALA A 210 12.60 17.65 -4.97
C ALA A 210 11.54 16.72 -4.35
N MET A 211 10.88 15.90 -5.16
CA MET A 211 9.89 14.92 -4.70
C MET A 211 10.50 13.81 -3.84
N MET A 212 11.72 13.37 -4.17
CA MET A 212 12.49 12.40 -3.39
C MET A 212 12.97 12.99 -2.07
N LEU A 213 13.55 14.20 -2.07
CA LEU A 213 14.00 14.90 -0.86
C LEU A 213 12.87 15.16 0.15
N LYS A 214 11.62 15.27 -0.34
CA LYS A 214 10.43 15.44 0.50
C LYS A 214 10.04 14.17 1.28
N GLN A 215 10.48 12.98 0.84
CA GLN A 215 10.14 11.71 1.48
C GLN A 215 10.95 11.50 2.75
#